data_AF-A0AAD2JJY4-F1
#
_entry.id   AF-A0AAD2JJY4-F1
#
_cell.length_a   1.000
_cell.length_b   1.000
_cell.length_c   1.000
_cell.angle_alpha   90.00
_cell.angle_beta   90.00
_cell.angle_gamma   90.00
#
_symmetry.space_group_name_H-M   'P 1'
#
loop_
_entity.id
_entity.type
_entity.pdbx_description
1 polymer ?
#
loop_
_entity_poly.entity_id
_entity_poly.type
_entity_poly.pdbx_seq_one_letter_code
_entity_poly.pdbx_strand_id
1 'polypeptide(L)'
;MQSNDLEGYHFRGNEDEEIPGGIRKLIVGPGVQVLPDHCIERLLFVGLQEVILCEGLILIGDKSFISGKAVFHQCKSLANLALPKDSVVLPPEPPCAETFYEARLLEKCFGRDQVDIVAGLMNRFDEYPIHKLCYHHSAITAQELRQCIDNQDKIESSYADKLGMTPLHILFSTVEPSHDLLHVLLAALPCDILDSKDANRMRPLDYLFTNWSDKTRSLLQTTYQIWLIDPIKGWGPNSSWEKALMSKVEEILAEDGDTEQRVALFERAYRRFKECKAIESTSVLEIALWKMKLKSGWSDGCPKLTTVDRGEYRCVCGSNVLIPNVIKFFDIPRE
;
A
#
# COMPACT_ATOMS: atom_id res chain seq x y z
N MET A 1 4.50 -6.81 -33.60
CA MET A 1 5.72 -6.25 -32.98
C MET A 1 5.65 -6.60 -31.50
N GLN A 2 6.57 -7.40 -30.99
CA GLN A 2 6.68 -7.61 -29.54
C GLN A 2 7.24 -6.31 -28.97
N SER A 3 6.45 -5.60 -28.17
CA SER A 3 6.97 -4.55 -27.30
C SER A 3 7.88 -5.26 -26.30
N ASN A 4 9.19 -5.10 -26.43
CA ASN A 4 10.09 -5.46 -25.33
C ASN A 4 9.90 -4.36 -24.29
N ASP A 5 8.89 -4.51 -23.44
CA ASP A 5 8.69 -3.66 -22.28
C ASP A 5 9.92 -3.85 -21.37
N LEU A 6 10.84 -2.90 -21.43
CA LEU A 6 12.00 -2.85 -20.56
C LEU A 6 11.50 -2.46 -19.16
N GLU A 7 11.04 -3.45 -18.39
CA GLU A 7 10.51 -3.23 -17.04
C GLU A 7 11.57 -2.68 -16.08
N GLY A 8 12.85 -3.02 -16.27
CA GLY A 8 13.95 -2.51 -15.47
C GLY A 8 15.27 -2.35 -16.25
N TYR A 9 16.12 -1.47 -15.74
CA TYR A 9 17.47 -1.22 -16.27
C TYR A 9 18.50 -1.24 -15.15
N HIS A 10 19.58 -1.99 -15.36
CA HIS A 10 20.73 -2.04 -14.44
C HIS A 10 21.81 -1.09 -14.95
N PHE A 11 21.93 0.08 -14.33
CA PHE A 11 22.97 1.06 -14.63
C PHE A 11 24.29 0.61 -14.01
N ARG A 12 25.35 0.53 -14.82
CA ARG A 12 26.66 -0.01 -14.40
C ARG A 12 27.71 1.06 -14.12
N GLY A 13 27.34 2.34 -14.22
CA GLY A 13 28.21 3.46 -13.85
C GLY A 13 29.19 3.89 -14.94
N ASN A 14 28.90 3.56 -16.21
CA ASN A 14 29.67 4.13 -17.31
C ASN A 14 29.13 5.55 -17.63
N GLU A 15 30.01 6.54 -17.71
CA GLU A 15 29.62 7.96 -17.91
C GLU A 15 28.84 8.18 -19.20
N ASP A 16 29.13 7.38 -20.23
CA ASP A 16 28.47 7.43 -21.54
C ASP A 16 27.23 6.52 -21.65
N GLU A 17 26.84 5.83 -20.56
CA GLU A 17 25.69 4.91 -20.56
C GLU A 17 24.37 5.69 -20.54
N GLU A 18 23.71 5.77 -21.70
CA GLU A 18 22.35 6.30 -21.80
C GLU A 18 21.34 5.28 -21.28
N ILE A 19 20.54 5.69 -20.30
CA ILE A 19 19.42 4.88 -19.82
C ILE A 19 18.29 4.92 -20.88
N PRO A 20 17.82 3.77 -21.38
CA PRO A 20 16.73 3.73 -22.33
C PRO A 20 15.49 4.45 -21.79
N GLY A 21 14.83 5.23 -22.65
CA GLY A 21 13.51 5.79 -22.32
C GLY A 21 12.47 4.67 -22.13
N GLY A 22 11.46 4.92 -21.30
CA GLY A 22 10.39 3.95 -21.05
C GLY A 22 10.63 2.97 -19.92
N ILE A 23 11.80 3.01 -19.27
CA ILE A 23 12.06 2.15 -18.11
C ILE A 23 11.23 2.61 -16.90
N ARG A 24 10.77 1.65 -16.11
CA ARG A 24 9.99 1.92 -14.88
C ARG A 24 10.81 1.72 -13.61
N LYS A 25 11.86 0.90 -13.69
CA LYS A 25 12.82 0.67 -12.61
C LYS A 25 14.25 0.91 -13.04
N LEU A 26 14.94 1.74 -12.26
CA LEU A 26 16.37 1.94 -12.37
C LEU A 26 17.05 1.25 -11.18
N ILE A 27 17.94 0.32 -11.47
CA ILE A 27 18.78 -0.34 -10.46
C ILE A 27 20.20 0.16 -10.70
N VAL A 28 20.72 0.95 -9.77
CA VAL A 28 22.10 1.42 -9.80
C VAL A 28 22.97 0.34 -9.17
N GLY A 29 23.83 -0.30 -9.97
CA GLY A 29 24.59 -1.46 -9.54
C GLY A 29 25.60 -1.17 -8.42
N PRO A 30 26.03 -2.20 -7.68
CA PRO A 30 27.08 -2.05 -6.66
C PRO A 30 28.39 -1.58 -7.32
N GLY A 31 29.05 -0.59 -6.70
CA GLY A 31 30.29 -0.01 -7.20
C GLY A 31 30.13 1.20 -8.12
N VAL A 32 28.90 1.57 -8.49
CA VAL A 32 28.62 2.86 -9.14
C VAL A 32 28.78 3.97 -8.10
N GLN A 33 29.84 4.75 -8.21
CA GLN A 33 30.12 5.83 -7.24
C GLN A 33 29.33 7.11 -7.52
N VAL A 34 28.99 7.35 -8.79
CA VAL A 34 28.32 8.58 -9.27
C VAL A 34 27.18 8.19 -10.19
N LEU A 35 26.00 8.76 -9.95
CA LEU A 35 24.86 8.70 -10.87
C LEU A 35 24.72 10.05 -11.59
N PRO A 36 25.13 10.17 -12.86
CA PRO A 36 25.12 11.43 -13.59
C PRO A 36 23.70 11.96 -13.86
N ASP A 37 23.55 13.29 -13.87
CA ASP A 37 22.25 13.94 -14.12
C ASP A 37 21.64 13.57 -15.48
N HIS A 38 22.47 13.48 -16.53
CA HIS A 38 22.01 13.20 -17.90
C HIS A 38 21.41 11.81 -18.08
N CYS A 39 21.82 10.85 -17.24
CA CYS A 39 21.27 9.49 -17.28
C CYS A 39 19.78 9.48 -16.93
N ILE A 40 19.33 10.39 -16.06
CA ILE A 40 17.95 10.41 -15.54
C ILE A 40 17.05 11.44 -16.23
N GLU A 41 17.61 12.48 -16.87
CA GLU A 41 16.83 13.55 -17.49
C GLU A 41 15.75 13.03 -18.47
N ARG A 42 16.05 11.97 -19.23
CA ARG A 42 15.09 11.34 -20.15
C ARG A 42 14.04 10.47 -19.45
N LEU A 43 14.29 10.03 -18.22
CA LEU A 43 13.39 9.16 -17.44
C LEU A 43 12.29 9.92 -16.74
N LEU A 44 12.55 11.18 -16.37
CA LEU A 44 11.62 12.07 -15.67
C LEU A 44 10.30 12.24 -16.43
N PHE A 45 10.33 12.14 -17.75
CA PHE A 45 9.15 12.28 -18.61
C PHE A 45 8.37 10.98 -18.82
N VAL A 46 8.96 9.81 -18.51
CA VAL A 46 8.40 8.51 -18.91
C VAL A 46 7.88 7.68 -17.72
N GLY A 47 7.80 8.29 -16.54
CA GLY A 47 7.15 7.69 -15.38
C GLY A 47 8.00 6.66 -14.65
N LEU A 48 9.26 6.99 -14.37
CA LEU A 48 10.11 6.22 -13.45
C LEU A 48 9.40 6.03 -12.10
N GLN A 49 9.24 4.78 -11.66
CA GLN A 49 8.46 4.43 -10.47
C GLN A 49 9.33 3.95 -9.32
N GLU A 50 10.42 3.25 -9.64
CA GLU A 50 11.31 2.66 -8.65
C GLU A 50 12.76 3.00 -9.00
N VAL A 51 13.49 3.48 -7.99
CA VAL A 51 14.94 3.65 -8.07
C VAL A 51 15.54 2.90 -6.90
N ILE A 52 16.26 1.82 -7.22
CA ILE A 52 17.06 1.07 -6.25
C ILE A 52 18.49 1.56 -6.36
N LEU A 53 18.96 2.18 -5.29
CA LEU A 53 20.34 2.61 -5.15
C LEU A 53 21.06 1.56 -4.30
N CYS A 54 22.01 0.83 -4.89
CA CYS A 54 22.82 -0.13 -4.14
C CYS A 54 23.84 0.58 -3.22
N GLU A 55 24.33 -0.16 -2.22
CA GLU A 55 25.43 0.30 -1.35
C GLU A 55 26.66 0.69 -2.17
N GLY A 56 27.36 1.74 -1.71
CA GLY A 56 28.52 2.29 -2.42
C GLY A 56 28.21 3.37 -3.44
N LEU A 57 26.94 3.78 -3.61
CA LEU A 57 26.62 5.02 -4.31
C LEU A 57 26.97 6.22 -3.42
N ILE A 58 28.10 6.84 -3.75
CA ILE A 58 28.66 7.94 -2.98
C ILE A 58 28.00 9.26 -3.37
N LEU A 59 27.70 9.48 -4.67
CA LEU A 59 27.30 10.78 -5.20
C LEU A 59 26.09 10.67 -6.14
N ILE A 60 25.11 11.55 -5.94
CA ILE A 60 23.97 11.76 -6.84
C ILE A 60 24.13 13.13 -7.49
N GLY A 61 24.24 13.16 -8.83
CA GLY A 61 24.57 14.35 -9.61
C GLY A 61 26.07 14.47 -9.92
N ASP A 62 26.41 15.24 -10.94
CA ASP A 62 27.80 15.45 -11.37
C ASP A 62 28.23 16.92 -11.14
N LYS A 63 29.47 17.12 -10.68
CA LYS A 63 30.12 18.44 -10.57
C LYS A 63 30.37 19.07 -11.93
N SER A 64 30.47 18.27 -13.00
CA SER A 64 30.88 18.74 -14.32
C SER A 64 29.72 19.21 -15.21
N PHE A 65 28.46 19.05 -14.77
CA PHE A 65 27.31 19.25 -15.65
C PHE A 65 26.85 20.71 -15.75
N ILE A 66 27.13 21.32 -16.89
CA ILE A 66 26.84 22.73 -17.22
C ILE A 66 25.33 22.98 -17.46
N SER A 67 24.50 21.94 -17.56
CA SER A 67 23.07 22.09 -17.93
C SER A 67 22.17 22.59 -16.79
N GLY A 68 22.67 22.66 -15.55
CA GLY A 68 21.95 23.29 -14.43
C GLY A 68 20.66 22.56 -14.01
N LYS A 69 20.44 21.33 -14.48
CA LYS A 69 19.30 20.49 -14.09
C LYS A 69 19.74 19.38 -13.15
N ALA A 70 19.04 19.28 -12.03
CA ALA A 70 19.24 18.27 -11.00
C ALA A 70 18.63 16.90 -11.37
N VAL A 71 19.28 15.80 -10.92
CA VAL A 71 18.88 14.39 -11.12
C VAL A 71 17.37 14.14 -10.97
N PHE A 72 16.75 14.68 -9.92
CA PHE A 72 15.34 14.44 -9.60
C PHE A 72 14.48 15.70 -9.72
N HIS A 73 14.91 16.65 -10.55
CA HIS A 73 14.17 17.89 -10.79
C HIS A 73 12.73 17.59 -11.26
N GLN A 74 11.74 18.21 -10.59
CA GLN A 74 10.31 18.06 -10.90
C GLN A 74 9.74 16.64 -10.82
N CYS A 75 10.43 15.70 -10.16
CA CYS A 75 9.90 14.38 -9.87
C CYS A 75 8.69 14.45 -8.93
N LYS A 76 7.48 14.32 -9.48
CA LYS A 76 6.24 14.39 -8.70
C LYS A 76 5.90 13.08 -7.96
N SER A 77 6.48 11.96 -8.38
CA SER A 77 6.03 10.62 -7.98
C SER A 77 7.11 9.79 -7.25
N LEU A 78 8.19 10.39 -6.75
CA LEU A 78 9.25 9.70 -6.00
C LEU A 78 8.80 9.30 -4.59
N ALA A 79 7.81 8.41 -4.49
CA ALA A 79 7.34 7.86 -3.24
C ALA A 79 8.11 6.60 -2.81
N ASN A 80 8.76 5.90 -3.74
CA ASN A 80 9.55 4.69 -3.45
C ASN A 80 11.06 4.92 -3.64
N LEU A 81 11.58 5.96 -3.00
CA LEU A 81 13.03 6.25 -2.93
C LEU A 81 13.52 6.13 -1.48
N ALA A 82 14.64 5.46 -1.29
CA ALA A 82 15.44 5.49 -0.07
C ALA A 82 16.90 5.66 -0.48
N LEU A 83 17.66 6.41 0.33
CA LEU A 83 19.08 6.63 0.08
C LEU A 83 19.91 5.70 0.98
N PRO A 84 21.01 5.11 0.48
CA PRO A 84 22.01 4.47 1.32
C PRO A 84 22.53 5.42 2.41
N LYS A 85 22.84 4.89 3.60
CA LYS A 85 23.29 5.71 4.74
C LYS A 85 24.67 6.36 4.53
N ASP A 86 25.45 5.78 3.63
CA ASP A 86 26.77 6.23 3.21
C ASP A 86 26.74 7.17 2.00
N SER A 87 25.56 7.47 1.44
CA SER A 87 25.45 8.44 0.36
C SER A 87 25.89 9.83 0.83
N VAL A 88 26.57 10.56 -0.05
CA VAL A 88 26.99 11.94 0.18
C VAL A 88 26.29 12.78 -0.88
N VAL A 89 25.42 13.69 -0.44
CA VAL A 89 24.87 14.69 -1.33
C VAL A 89 25.75 15.91 -1.25
N LEU A 90 26.42 16.21 -2.37
CA LEU A 90 27.25 17.40 -2.45
C LEU A 90 26.34 18.63 -2.35
N PRO A 91 26.73 19.64 -1.56
CA PRO A 91 26.03 20.91 -1.60
C PRO A 91 26.08 21.46 -3.03
N PRO A 92 24.99 22.04 -3.55
CA PRO A 92 25.00 22.60 -4.88
C PRO A 92 26.03 23.74 -4.95
N GLU A 93 26.98 23.64 -5.87
CA GLU A 93 27.83 24.79 -6.21
C GLU A 93 26.98 25.77 -7.04
N PRO A 94 26.90 27.07 -6.70
CA PRO A 94 26.15 28.03 -7.51
C PRO A 94 26.70 28.07 -8.94
N PRO A 95 25.87 28.03 -10.00
CA PRO A 95 24.42 28.22 -10.05
C PRO A 95 23.59 26.92 -10.16
N CYS A 96 24.09 25.76 -9.71
CA CYS A 96 23.41 24.48 -9.89
C CYS A 96 22.06 24.42 -9.13
N ALA A 97 21.05 23.83 -9.78
CA ALA A 97 19.76 23.54 -9.15
C ALA A 97 19.92 22.44 -8.08
N GLU A 98 19.15 22.54 -6.99
CA GLU A 98 19.11 21.54 -5.91
C GLU A 98 18.62 20.18 -6.45
N THR A 99 19.22 19.07 -6.00
CA THR A 99 18.95 17.70 -6.50
C THR A 99 17.46 17.33 -6.51
N PHE A 100 16.70 17.85 -5.54
CA PHE A 100 15.27 17.60 -5.36
C PHE A 100 14.40 18.84 -5.60
N TYR A 101 14.91 19.83 -6.34
CA TYR A 101 14.17 21.05 -6.61
C TYR A 101 12.81 20.76 -7.29
N GLU A 102 11.73 21.32 -6.74
CA GLU A 102 10.35 21.10 -7.16
C GLU A 102 9.84 19.66 -6.99
N ALA A 103 10.53 18.82 -6.21
CA ALA A 103 10.02 17.52 -5.76
C ALA A 103 8.99 17.73 -4.65
N ARG A 104 7.83 18.31 -5.00
CA ARG A 104 6.79 18.79 -4.06
C ARG A 104 6.37 17.76 -3.01
N LEU A 105 6.39 16.48 -3.35
CA LEU A 105 6.08 15.39 -2.42
C LEU A 105 7.11 15.33 -1.29
N LEU A 106 8.40 15.30 -1.65
CA LEU A 106 9.52 15.26 -0.71
C LEU A 106 9.59 16.57 0.08
N GLU A 107 9.41 17.71 -0.58
CA GLU A 107 9.38 19.01 0.09
C GLU A 107 8.28 19.10 1.15
N LYS A 108 7.10 18.53 0.87
CA LYS A 108 5.98 18.50 1.82
C LYS A 108 6.26 17.60 3.03
N CYS A 109 6.95 16.48 2.83
CA CYS A 109 7.16 15.46 3.86
C CYS A 109 8.42 15.70 4.70
N PHE A 110 9.46 16.29 4.13
CA PHE A 110 10.75 16.49 4.78
C PHE A 110 11.15 17.96 4.94
N GLY A 111 10.47 18.90 4.26
CA GLY A 111 10.85 20.31 4.22
C GLY A 111 11.52 20.68 2.90
N ARG A 112 11.71 21.98 2.64
CA ARG A 112 12.32 22.48 1.40
C ARG A 112 13.84 22.42 1.39
N ASP A 113 14.47 22.24 2.55
CA ASP A 113 15.92 22.16 2.62
C ASP A 113 16.39 20.81 2.05
N GLN A 114 17.33 20.85 1.10
CA GLN A 114 17.90 19.66 0.49
C GLN A 114 18.57 18.74 1.54
N VAL A 115 19.19 19.32 2.57
CA VAL A 115 19.81 18.56 3.66
C VAL A 115 18.76 17.75 4.42
N ASP A 116 17.59 18.34 4.69
CA ASP A 116 16.50 17.68 5.39
C ASP A 116 15.85 16.57 4.53
N ILE A 117 15.68 16.80 3.23
CA ILE A 117 15.18 15.78 2.29
C ILE A 117 16.13 14.58 2.26
N VAL A 118 17.43 14.82 2.11
CA VAL A 118 18.46 13.77 2.05
C VAL A 118 18.52 12.99 3.35
N ALA A 119 18.61 13.70 4.49
CA ALA A 119 18.60 13.06 5.80
C ALA A 119 17.30 12.28 6.04
N GLY A 120 16.17 12.80 5.58
CA GLY A 120 14.87 12.14 5.63
C GLY A 120 14.82 10.85 4.82
N LEU A 121 15.37 10.84 3.61
CA LEU A 121 15.42 9.66 2.74
C LEU A 121 16.42 8.60 3.21
N MET A 122 17.55 9.00 3.79
CA MET A 122 18.54 8.09 4.38
C MET A 122 18.02 7.36 5.62
N ASN A 123 17.28 8.09 6.45
CA ASN A 123 16.74 7.57 7.71
C ASN A 123 15.26 7.15 7.56
N ARG A 124 14.74 7.06 6.33
CA ARG A 124 13.32 6.85 6.05
C ARG A 124 12.74 5.63 6.77
N PHE A 125 13.50 4.54 6.83
CA PHE A 125 13.06 3.28 7.40
C PHE A 125 13.71 2.93 8.74
N ASP A 126 14.38 3.87 9.41
CA ASP A 126 15.07 3.60 10.68
C ASP A 126 14.09 3.20 11.79
N GLU A 127 12.88 3.77 11.76
CA GLU A 127 11.79 3.44 12.69
C GLU A 127 10.77 2.47 12.08
N TYR A 128 11.03 1.95 10.87
CA TYR A 128 10.09 1.15 10.07
C TYR A 128 10.75 -0.12 9.50
N PRO A 129 11.16 -1.08 10.35
CA PRO A 129 11.91 -2.26 9.90
C PRO A 129 11.10 -3.14 8.94
N ILE A 130 9.76 -3.20 9.04
CA ILE A 130 8.92 -3.96 8.10
C ILE A 130 9.00 -3.33 6.69
N HIS A 131 8.91 -1.99 6.58
CA HIS A 131 9.08 -1.28 5.31
C HIS A 131 10.48 -1.50 4.73
N LYS A 132 11.52 -1.47 5.57
CA LYS A 132 12.90 -1.75 5.13
C LYS A 132 13.02 -3.13 4.48
N LEU A 133 12.44 -4.15 5.11
CA LEU A 133 12.44 -5.51 4.55
C LEU A 133 11.65 -5.60 3.23
N CYS A 134 10.53 -4.88 3.13
CA CYS A 134 9.75 -4.81 1.88
C CYS A 134 10.49 -4.06 0.77
N TYR A 135 11.24 -3.00 1.10
CA TYR A 135 12.06 -2.27 0.13
C TYR A 135 13.19 -3.15 -0.43
N HIS A 136 13.78 -4.00 0.42
CA HIS A 136 14.79 -4.97 0.02
C HIS A 136 14.21 -6.36 -0.34
N HIS A 137 12.97 -6.43 -0.85
CA HIS A 137 12.23 -7.68 -1.06
C HIS A 137 12.99 -8.78 -1.83
N SER A 138 13.92 -8.42 -2.72
CA SER A 138 14.70 -9.37 -3.51
C SER A 138 15.76 -10.12 -2.70
N ALA A 139 16.18 -9.57 -1.56
CA ALA A 139 17.20 -10.15 -0.67
C ALA A 139 16.60 -10.75 0.61
N ILE A 140 15.29 -10.58 0.84
CA ILE A 140 14.62 -10.95 2.09
C ILE A 140 13.73 -12.16 1.88
N THR A 141 13.80 -13.10 2.82
CA THR A 141 12.94 -14.28 2.89
C THR A 141 11.64 -14.00 3.65
N ALA A 142 10.59 -14.76 3.38
CA ALA A 142 9.34 -14.70 4.14
C ALA A 142 9.53 -15.02 5.63
N GLN A 143 10.51 -15.84 5.99
CA GLN A 143 10.80 -16.17 7.38
C GLN A 143 11.38 -14.97 8.13
N GLU A 144 12.34 -14.25 7.53
CA GLU A 144 12.92 -13.04 8.13
C GLU A 144 11.84 -11.97 8.34
N LEU A 145 10.93 -11.80 7.37
CA LEU A 145 9.82 -10.87 7.52
C LEU A 145 8.85 -11.28 8.65
N ARG A 146 8.50 -12.57 8.76
CA ARG A 146 7.68 -13.08 9.88
C ARG A 146 8.34 -12.82 11.23
N GLN A 147 9.63 -13.14 11.36
CA GLN A 147 10.38 -12.90 12.58
C GLN A 147 10.43 -11.42 12.94
N CYS A 148 10.58 -10.53 11.96
CA CYS A 148 10.53 -9.10 12.19
C CYS A 148 9.18 -8.64 12.74
N ILE A 149 8.07 -9.15 12.18
CA ILE A 149 6.71 -8.84 12.64
C ILE A 149 6.47 -9.39 14.05
N ASP A 150 6.84 -10.65 14.30
CA ASP A 150 6.63 -11.32 15.59
C ASP A 150 7.43 -10.66 16.73
N ASN A 151 8.59 -10.06 16.41
CA ASN A 151 9.44 -9.36 17.38
C ASN A 151 8.97 -7.93 17.69
N GLN A 152 7.97 -7.39 16.99
CA GLN A 152 7.41 -6.08 17.32
C GLN A 152 6.33 -6.20 18.40
N ASP A 153 6.65 -5.81 19.64
CA ASP A 153 5.72 -5.80 20.79
C ASP A 153 4.43 -4.99 20.53
N LYS A 154 4.55 -3.96 19.68
CA LYS A 154 3.43 -3.25 19.07
C LYS A 154 3.81 -3.03 17.63
N ILE A 155 3.04 -3.62 16.72
CA ILE A 155 3.11 -3.22 15.32
C ILE A 155 2.89 -1.70 15.30
N GLU A 156 3.85 -0.99 14.70
CA GLU A 156 4.02 0.47 14.72
C GLU A 156 2.72 1.25 14.89
N SER A 157 2.70 2.26 15.78
CA SER A 157 1.49 3.06 16.07
C SER A 157 0.88 3.72 14.81
N SER A 158 1.68 3.85 13.75
CA SER A 158 1.25 4.16 12.39
C SER A 158 1.91 3.12 11.47
N TYR A 159 1.12 2.32 10.76
CA TYR A 159 1.61 1.44 9.69
C TYR A 159 2.18 2.19 8.49
N ALA A 160 2.15 3.52 8.51
CA ALA A 160 2.58 4.39 7.43
C ALA A 160 3.85 5.18 7.82
N ASP A 161 4.77 5.30 6.87
CA ASP A 161 5.99 6.11 7.00
C ASP A 161 5.72 7.62 6.83
N LYS A 162 6.77 8.44 6.82
CA LYS A 162 6.68 9.90 6.60
C LYS A 162 6.07 10.30 5.25
N LEU A 163 6.04 9.40 4.26
CA LEU A 163 5.38 9.59 2.97
C LEU A 163 3.96 9.01 2.94
N GLY A 164 3.45 8.52 4.07
CA GLY A 164 2.16 7.84 4.15
C GLY A 164 2.16 6.43 3.55
N MET A 165 3.33 5.89 3.20
CA MET A 165 3.45 4.58 2.56
C MET A 165 3.41 3.48 3.62
N THR A 166 2.61 2.46 3.38
CA THR A 166 2.56 1.24 4.20
C THR A 166 3.48 0.15 3.63
N PRO A 167 3.77 -0.94 4.35
CA PRO A 167 4.59 -2.02 3.80
C PRO A 167 4.07 -2.57 2.47
N LEU A 168 2.74 -2.62 2.29
CA LEU A 168 2.13 -3.04 1.02
C LEU A 168 2.33 -2.00 -0.09
N HIS A 169 2.31 -0.70 0.21
CA HIS A 169 2.66 0.31 -0.79
C HIS A 169 4.10 0.12 -1.27
N ILE A 170 5.04 -0.06 -0.33
CA ILE A 170 6.45 -0.29 -0.66
C ILE A 170 6.58 -1.53 -1.54
N LEU A 171 6.03 -2.67 -1.09
CA LEU A 171 6.11 -3.93 -1.82
C LEU A 171 5.48 -3.84 -3.23
N PHE A 172 4.28 -3.29 -3.36
CA PHE A 172 3.57 -3.20 -4.64
C PHE A 172 4.13 -2.13 -5.58
N SER A 173 4.86 -1.16 -5.06
CA SER A 173 5.59 -0.18 -5.88
C SER A 173 6.88 -0.74 -6.48
N THR A 174 7.29 -1.96 -6.11
CA THR A 174 8.41 -2.65 -6.75
C THR A 174 7.97 -3.26 -8.09
N VAL A 175 8.88 -3.37 -9.05
CA VAL A 175 8.58 -3.99 -10.35
C VAL A 175 8.24 -5.47 -10.23
N GLU A 176 8.83 -6.16 -9.26
CA GLU A 176 8.67 -7.60 -9.10
C GLU A 176 8.28 -7.96 -7.67
N PRO A 177 7.06 -7.59 -7.20
CA PRO A 177 6.69 -7.82 -5.82
C PRO A 177 6.70 -9.32 -5.50
N SER A 178 7.19 -9.67 -4.30
CA SER A 178 7.29 -11.05 -3.85
C SER A 178 5.94 -11.57 -3.34
N HIS A 179 5.44 -12.66 -3.93
CA HIS A 179 4.24 -13.37 -3.46
C HIS A 179 4.40 -13.87 -2.02
N ASP A 180 5.59 -14.39 -1.68
CA ASP A 180 5.82 -14.95 -0.35
C ASP A 180 5.78 -13.86 0.72
N LEU A 181 6.38 -12.70 0.45
CA LEU A 181 6.29 -11.55 1.36
C LEU A 181 4.85 -11.01 1.45
N LEU A 182 4.13 -10.97 0.32
CA LEU A 182 2.73 -10.56 0.30
C LEU A 182 1.87 -11.43 1.24
N HIS A 183 2.03 -12.75 1.19
CA HIS A 183 1.29 -13.67 2.07
C HIS A 183 1.58 -13.40 3.55
N VAL A 184 2.82 -13.10 3.90
CA VAL A 184 3.20 -12.74 5.26
C VAL A 184 2.53 -11.44 5.69
N LEU A 185 2.62 -10.40 4.85
CA LEU A 185 2.03 -9.09 5.15
C LEU A 185 0.50 -9.17 5.30
N LEU A 186 -0.20 -9.84 4.38
CA LEU A 186 -1.67 -9.95 4.44
C LEU A 186 -2.16 -10.78 5.63
N ALA A 187 -1.35 -11.70 6.15
CA ALA A 187 -1.69 -12.46 7.35
C ALA A 187 -1.49 -11.66 8.64
N ALA A 188 -0.58 -10.69 8.65
CA ALA A 188 -0.20 -9.93 9.84
C ALA A 188 -0.87 -8.55 9.94
N LEU A 189 -1.11 -7.90 8.81
CA LEU A 189 -1.60 -6.53 8.75
C LEU A 189 -3.12 -6.46 8.83
N PRO A 190 -3.69 -5.38 9.43
CA PRO A 190 -5.12 -5.23 9.53
C PRO A 190 -5.73 -4.99 8.14
N CYS A 191 -6.97 -5.47 7.94
CA CYS A 191 -7.63 -5.41 6.63
C CYS A 191 -7.73 -4.00 6.06
N ASP A 192 -7.96 -2.98 6.87
CA ASP A 192 -8.14 -1.59 6.42
C ASP A 192 -6.86 -0.96 5.85
N ILE A 193 -5.70 -1.61 5.96
CA ILE A 193 -4.45 -1.10 5.42
C ILE A 193 -4.46 -0.94 3.90
N LEU A 194 -5.28 -1.71 3.18
CA LEU A 194 -5.43 -1.58 1.72
C LEU A 194 -6.22 -0.32 1.31
N ASP A 195 -6.89 0.33 2.26
CA ASP A 195 -7.56 1.63 2.06
C ASP A 195 -6.68 2.81 2.37
N SER A 196 -5.54 2.58 3.03
CA SER A 196 -4.61 3.65 3.36
C SER A 196 -4.13 4.31 2.08
N LYS A 197 -4.06 5.64 2.11
CA LYS A 197 -3.59 6.45 1.00
C LYS A 197 -2.28 7.09 1.39
N ASP A 198 -1.29 6.97 0.52
CA ASP A 198 -0.02 7.65 0.67
C ASP A 198 -0.14 9.16 0.42
N ALA A 199 0.99 9.87 0.48
CA ALA A 199 1.04 11.30 0.20
C ALA A 199 0.71 11.67 -1.26
N ASN A 200 0.74 10.71 -2.20
CA ASN A 200 0.25 10.85 -3.57
C ASN A 200 -1.24 10.52 -3.72
N ARG A 201 -1.92 10.16 -2.62
CA ARG A 201 -3.32 9.72 -2.57
C ARG A 201 -3.57 8.38 -3.28
N MET A 202 -2.51 7.60 -3.50
CA MET A 202 -2.56 6.26 -4.06
C MET A 202 -2.71 5.26 -2.92
N ARG A 203 -3.50 4.20 -3.15
CA ARG A 203 -3.55 3.01 -2.28
C ARG A 203 -2.51 1.99 -2.71
N PRO A 204 -2.22 0.95 -1.90
CA PRO A 204 -1.30 -0.09 -2.33
C PRO A 204 -1.69 -0.73 -3.66
N LEU A 205 -2.97 -1.06 -3.84
CA LEU A 205 -3.46 -1.73 -5.05
C LEU A 205 -3.35 -0.86 -6.31
N ASP A 206 -3.38 0.47 -6.15
CA ASP A 206 -3.26 1.37 -7.28
C ASP A 206 -1.86 1.24 -7.95
N TYR A 207 -0.81 0.88 -7.18
CA TYR A 207 0.53 0.57 -7.72
C TYR A 207 0.58 -0.74 -8.53
N LEU A 208 -0.22 -1.75 -8.17
CA LEU A 208 -0.34 -2.95 -9.00
C LEU A 208 -1.07 -2.64 -10.32
N PHE A 209 -2.03 -1.71 -10.30
CA PHE A 209 -2.72 -1.32 -11.51
C PHE A 209 -1.82 -0.55 -12.48
N THR A 210 -0.96 0.33 -11.96
CA THR A 210 0.00 1.06 -12.80
C THR A 210 1.02 0.12 -13.42
N ASN A 211 1.44 -0.94 -12.71
CA ASN A 211 2.39 -1.95 -13.18
C ASN A 211 1.71 -3.25 -13.65
N TRP A 212 0.76 -3.14 -14.57
CA TRP A 212 0.02 -4.31 -15.05
C TRP A 212 0.92 -5.27 -15.85
N SER A 213 1.05 -6.49 -15.35
CA SER A 213 1.71 -7.63 -15.98
C SER A 213 1.05 -8.92 -15.51
N ASP A 214 1.34 -10.06 -16.14
CA ASP A 214 0.81 -11.36 -15.68
C ASP A 214 1.16 -11.65 -14.22
N LYS A 215 2.35 -11.19 -13.79
CA LYS A 215 2.83 -11.33 -12.41
C LYS A 215 2.03 -10.45 -11.43
N THR A 216 1.85 -9.17 -11.73
CA THR A 216 1.05 -8.28 -10.86
C THR A 216 -0.43 -8.63 -10.87
N ARG A 217 -0.95 -9.18 -11.97
CA ARG A 217 -2.30 -9.77 -12.05
C ARG A 217 -2.44 -10.96 -11.08
N SER A 218 -1.45 -11.85 -11.02
CA SER A 218 -1.44 -12.96 -10.07
C SER A 218 -1.37 -12.50 -8.60
N LEU A 219 -0.54 -11.49 -8.31
CA LEU A 219 -0.46 -10.85 -6.99
C LEU A 219 -1.78 -10.21 -6.59
N LEU A 220 -2.43 -9.52 -7.52
CA LEU A 220 -3.71 -8.88 -7.30
C LEU A 220 -4.80 -9.91 -7.00
N GLN A 221 -4.86 -11.00 -7.78
CA GLN A 221 -5.78 -12.12 -7.54
C GLN A 221 -5.57 -12.71 -6.14
N THR A 222 -4.32 -12.95 -5.75
CA THR A 222 -3.96 -13.45 -4.42
C THR A 222 -4.42 -12.49 -3.32
N THR A 223 -4.18 -11.19 -3.51
CA THR A 223 -4.58 -10.15 -2.56
C THR A 223 -6.10 -10.12 -2.38
N TYR A 224 -6.86 -10.13 -3.48
CA TYR A 224 -8.32 -10.18 -3.41
C TYR A 224 -8.85 -11.46 -2.79
N GLN A 225 -8.26 -12.61 -3.11
CA GLN A 225 -8.67 -13.88 -2.53
C GLN A 225 -8.57 -13.85 -1.00
N ILE A 226 -7.41 -13.45 -0.48
CA ILE A 226 -7.15 -13.42 0.97
C ILE A 226 -7.97 -12.33 1.66
N TRP A 227 -8.13 -11.18 1.02
CA TRP A 227 -8.65 -10.00 1.70
C TRP A 227 -10.14 -9.74 1.51
N LEU A 228 -10.67 -9.99 0.31
CA LEU A 228 -12.09 -9.76 0.01
C LEU A 228 -12.91 -11.03 0.19
N ILE A 229 -12.35 -12.18 -0.20
CA ILE A 229 -13.14 -13.39 -0.41
C ILE A 229 -13.05 -14.34 0.78
N ASP A 230 -11.85 -14.62 1.28
CA ASP A 230 -11.67 -15.56 2.39
C ASP A 230 -12.40 -15.14 3.69
N PRO A 231 -12.46 -13.85 4.07
CA PRO A 231 -13.21 -13.43 5.25
C PRO A 231 -14.70 -13.73 5.15
N ILE A 232 -15.27 -13.76 3.93
CA ILE A 232 -16.71 -13.95 3.71
C ILE A 232 -17.11 -15.40 3.40
N LYS A 233 -16.15 -16.27 3.08
CA LYS A 233 -16.40 -17.70 2.86
C LYS A 233 -17.02 -18.38 4.08
N GLY A 234 -16.69 -17.90 5.28
CA GLY A 234 -17.22 -18.41 6.54
C GLY A 234 -18.68 -18.05 6.83
N TRP A 235 -19.28 -17.12 6.08
CA TRP A 235 -20.58 -16.52 6.43
C TRP A 235 -21.80 -17.38 6.05
N GLY A 236 -21.57 -18.53 5.41
CA GLY A 236 -22.60 -19.53 5.18
C GLY A 236 -22.30 -20.43 3.98
N PRO A 237 -22.91 -21.63 3.91
CA PRO A 237 -22.73 -22.53 2.78
C PRO A 237 -23.30 -21.90 1.50
N ASN A 238 -22.48 -21.78 0.46
CA ASN A 238 -22.84 -21.21 -0.84
C ASN A 238 -23.34 -19.76 -0.78
N SER A 239 -22.60 -18.93 -0.05
CA SER A 239 -22.91 -17.51 0.08
C SER A 239 -22.99 -16.87 -1.33
N SER A 240 -24.16 -16.29 -1.67
CA SER A 240 -24.35 -15.57 -2.94
C SER A 240 -23.41 -14.37 -3.05
N TRP A 241 -22.98 -13.84 -1.90
CA TRP A 241 -21.99 -12.77 -1.76
C TRP A 241 -20.61 -13.18 -2.23
N GLU A 242 -20.15 -14.39 -1.90
CA GLU A 242 -18.86 -14.92 -2.37
C GLU A 242 -18.84 -14.96 -3.91
N LYS A 243 -19.86 -15.56 -4.51
CA LYS A 243 -19.98 -15.64 -5.98
C LYS A 243 -20.05 -14.25 -6.62
N ALA A 244 -20.80 -13.33 -6.02
CA ALA A 244 -20.93 -11.97 -6.52
C ALA A 244 -19.59 -11.20 -6.45
N LEU A 245 -18.83 -11.33 -5.37
CA LEU A 245 -17.53 -10.67 -5.23
C LEU A 245 -16.46 -11.33 -6.09
N MET A 246 -16.43 -12.67 -6.19
CA MET A 246 -15.55 -13.38 -7.12
C MET A 246 -15.77 -12.96 -8.56
N SER A 247 -17.02 -12.85 -9.00
CA SER A 247 -17.36 -12.36 -10.34
C SER A 247 -16.83 -10.93 -10.57
N LYS A 248 -16.84 -10.06 -9.55
CA LYS A 248 -16.26 -8.71 -9.65
C LYS A 248 -14.74 -8.71 -9.70
N VAL A 249 -14.09 -9.63 -8.98
CA VAL A 249 -12.64 -9.84 -9.06
C VAL A 249 -12.26 -10.32 -10.46
N GLU A 250 -12.98 -11.29 -11.02
CA GLU A 250 -12.79 -11.77 -12.39
C GLU A 250 -12.96 -10.65 -13.42
N GLU A 251 -13.97 -9.78 -13.26
CA GLU A 251 -14.14 -8.58 -14.09
C GLU A 251 -12.91 -7.65 -14.04
N ILE A 252 -12.35 -7.41 -12.85
CA ILE A 252 -11.13 -6.58 -12.71
C ILE A 252 -9.93 -7.24 -13.38
N LEU A 253 -9.76 -8.55 -13.20
CA LEU A 253 -8.62 -9.29 -13.75
C LEU A 253 -8.71 -9.44 -15.26
N ALA A 254 -9.90 -9.47 -15.85
CA ALA A 254 -10.12 -9.56 -17.29
C ALA A 254 -9.94 -8.23 -18.03
N GLU A 255 -9.79 -7.12 -17.31
CA GLU A 255 -9.56 -5.80 -17.90
C GLU A 255 -8.08 -5.60 -18.25
N ASP A 256 -7.74 -5.76 -19.53
CA ASP A 256 -6.35 -5.76 -20.01
C ASP A 256 -5.87 -4.40 -20.56
N GLY A 257 -6.72 -3.36 -20.60
CA GLY A 257 -6.43 -2.14 -21.38
C GLY A 257 -6.36 -0.82 -20.62
N ASP A 258 -7.10 -0.65 -19.54
CA ASP A 258 -7.28 0.66 -18.91
C ASP A 258 -7.11 0.64 -17.39
N THR A 259 -6.14 1.43 -16.90
CA THR A 259 -5.87 1.63 -15.47
C THR A 259 -7.03 2.31 -14.76
N GLU A 260 -7.64 3.34 -15.38
CA GLU A 260 -8.76 4.07 -14.79
C GLU A 260 -9.98 3.16 -14.66
N GLN A 261 -10.25 2.35 -15.69
CA GLN A 261 -11.33 1.36 -15.66
C GLN A 261 -11.11 0.30 -14.57
N ARG A 262 -9.88 -0.22 -14.41
CA ARG A 262 -9.54 -1.16 -13.32
C ARG A 262 -9.76 -0.55 -11.94
N VAL A 263 -9.30 0.69 -11.74
CA VAL A 263 -9.54 1.44 -10.49
C VAL A 263 -11.05 1.58 -10.25
N ALA A 264 -11.84 1.94 -11.26
CA ALA A 264 -13.29 2.10 -11.12
C ALA A 264 -14.02 0.77 -10.81
N LEU A 265 -13.59 -0.33 -11.44
CA LEU A 265 -14.10 -1.68 -11.16
C LEU A 265 -13.75 -2.11 -9.73
N PHE A 266 -12.51 -1.85 -9.30
CA PHE A 266 -12.07 -2.10 -7.92
C PHE A 266 -12.91 -1.30 -6.92
N GLU A 267 -13.12 -0.01 -7.11
CA GLU A 267 -13.97 0.82 -6.24
C GLU A 267 -15.38 0.25 -6.10
N ARG A 268 -15.94 -0.28 -7.19
CA ARG A 268 -17.27 -0.91 -7.19
C ARG A 268 -17.27 -2.24 -6.42
N ALA A 269 -16.29 -3.11 -6.68
CA ALA A 269 -16.13 -4.37 -5.96
C ALA A 269 -15.93 -4.14 -4.46
N TYR A 270 -15.11 -3.14 -4.14
CA TYR A 270 -14.75 -2.82 -2.78
C TYR A 270 -15.88 -2.17 -1.99
N ARG A 271 -16.62 -1.24 -2.60
CA ARG A 271 -17.88 -0.73 -2.02
C ARG A 271 -18.83 -1.87 -1.69
N ARG A 272 -18.97 -2.84 -2.61
CA ARG A 272 -19.82 -4.00 -2.39
C ARG A 272 -19.31 -4.85 -1.22
N PHE A 273 -18.01 -5.04 -1.08
CA PHE A 273 -17.43 -5.73 0.07
C PHE A 273 -17.71 -5.00 1.39
N LYS A 274 -17.56 -3.65 1.44
CA LYS A 274 -17.93 -2.87 2.63
C LYS A 274 -19.39 -3.04 3.02
N GLU A 275 -20.30 -3.02 2.04
CA GLU A 275 -21.72 -3.29 2.29
C GLU A 275 -21.94 -4.68 2.90
N CYS A 276 -21.29 -5.71 2.35
CA CYS A 276 -21.38 -7.07 2.87
C CYS A 276 -20.87 -7.14 4.32
N LYS A 277 -19.72 -6.51 4.61
CA LYS A 277 -19.15 -6.42 5.97
C LYS A 277 -20.03 -5.65 6.94
N ALA A 278 -20.70 -4.60 6.50
CA ALA A 278 -21.65 -3.86 7.32
C ALA A 278 -22.88 -4.72 7.67
N ILE A 279 -23.43 -5.46 6.70
CA ILE A 279 -24.56 -6.37 6.91
C ILE A 279 -24.19 -7.49 7.88
N GLU A 280 -23.04 -8.13 7.69
CA GLU A 280 -22.43 -9.12 8.59
C GLU A 280 -22.35 -8.58 10.02
N SER A 281 -21.66 -7.46 10.19
CA SER A 281 -21.36 -6.89 11.51
C SER A 281 -22.65 -6.54 12.25
N THR A 282 -23.62 -5.98 11.51
CA THR A 282 -24.96 -5.69 12.05
C THR A 282 -25.66 -6.97 12.45
N SER A 283 -25.66 -8.01 11.61
CA SER A 283 -26.31 -9.30 11.90
C SER A 283 -25.72 -10.00 13.13
N VAL A 284 -24.40 -9.98 13.28
CA VAL A 284 -23.71 -10.55 14.47
C VAL A 284 -24.09 -9.79 15.73
N LEU A 285 -24.12 -8.45 15.65
CA LEU A 285 -24.51 -7.59 16.75
C LEU A 285 -25.97 -7.78 17.15
N GLU A 286 -26.87 -7.90 16.16
CA GLU A 286 -28.27 -8.27 16.37
C GLU A 286 -28.36 -9.58 17.16
N ILE A 287 -27.72 -10.64 16.67
CA ILE A 287 -27.74 -11.96 17.33
C ILE A 287 -27.19 -11.87 18.77
N ALA A 288 -26.12 -11.10 18.99
CA ALA A 288 -25.55 -10.90 20.32
C ALA A 288 -26.55 -10.21 21.27
N LEU A 289 -27.18 -9.12 20.83
CA LEU A 289 -28.19 -8.39 21.62
C LEU A 289 -29.42 -9.25 21.92
N TRP A 290 -29.87 -10.04 20.95
CA TRP A 290 -30.94 -11.02 21.13
C TRP A 290 -30.59 -12.04 22.23
N LYS A 291 -29.38 -12.62 22.18
CA LYS A 291 -28.92 -13.55 23.21
C LYS A 291 -28.82 -12.90 24.59
N MET A 292 -28.37 -11.65 24.67
CA MET A 292 -28.34 -10.88 25.93
C MET A 292 -29.75 -10.66 26.48
N LYS A 293 -30.72 -10.29 25.63
CA LYS A 293 -32.10 -10.06 26.04
C LYS A 293 -32.74 -11.34 26.59
N LEU A 294 -32.56 -12.47 25.90
CA LEU A 294 -33.04 -13.78 26.35
C LEU A 294 -32.50 -14.15 27.74
N LYS A 295 -31.21 -13.90 28.00
CA LYS A 295 -30.59 -14.13 29.32
C LYS A 295 -31.16 -13.20 30.41
N SER A 296 -31.38 -11.92 30.08
CA SER A 296 -31.92 -10.95 31.05
C SER A 296 -33.36 -11.25 31.47
N GLY A 297 -34.14 -11.90 30.60
CA GLY A 297 -35.51 -12.33 30.90
C GLY A 297 -35.60 -13.57 31.80
N TRP A 298 -34.47 -14.20 32.13
CA TRP A 298 -34.40 -15.41 32.96
C TRP A 298 -34.04 -15.15 34.43
N SER A 299 -34.04 -13.89 34.89
CA SER A 299 -33.86 -13.60 36.33
C SER A 299 -34.99 -14.23 37.17
N ASP A 300 -34.60 -14.94 38.24
CA ASP A 300 -35.33 -15.95 39.05
C ASP A 300 -36.70 -15.58 39.65
N GLY A 301 -37.29 -14.44 39.32
CA GLY A 301 -38.60 -14.00 39.85
C GLY A 301 -39.68 -13.72 38.82
N CYS A 302 -39.35 -13.73 37.52
CA CYS A 302 -40.33 -13.40 36.49
C CYS A 302 -41.13 -14.66 36.11
N PRO A 303 -42.48 -14.64 36.13
CA PRO A 303 -43.29 -15.79 35.74
C PRO A 303 -42.84 -16.26 34.37
N LYS A 304 -42.46 -17.56 34.28
CA LYS A 304 -41.97 -18.20 33.06
C LYS A 304 -42.86 -17.76 31.91
N LEU A 305 -42.31 -16.95 30.99
CA LEU A 305 -42.98 -16.65 29.72
C LEU A 305 -43.11 -17.98 28.98
N THR A 306 -44.24 -18.63 29.19
CA THR A 306 -44.67 -19.79 28.42
C THR A 306 -44.85 -19.29 27.00
N THR A 307 -44.07 -19.84 26.08
CA THR A 307 -44.06 -19.53 24.64
C THR A 307 -43.68 -18.09 24.31
N VAL A 308 -42.37 -17.83 24.30
CA VAL A 308 -41.81 -16.65 23.61
C VAL A 308 -41.98 -16.87 22.11
N ASP A 309 -42.93 -16.16 21.50
CA ASP A 309 -43.10 -16.16 20.05
C ASP A 309 -41.90 -15.47 19.39
N ARG A 310 -41.14 -16.26 18.62
CA ARG A 310 -39.98 -15.79 17.85
C ARG A 310 -40.38 -14.72 16.82
N GLY A 311 -41.62 -14.75 16.34
CA GLY A 311 -42.17 -13.79 15.37
C GLY A 311 -42.33 -12.40 15.97
N GLU A 312 -42.89 -12.31 17.18
CA GLU A 312 -43.16 -11.04 17.85
C GLU A 312 -41.88 -10.26 18.15
N TYR A 313 -40.81 -10.95 18.58
CA TYR A 313 -39.53 -10.29 18.82
C TYR A 313 -38.83 -9.86 17.52
N ARG A 314 -38.98 -10.57 16.38
CA ARG A 314 -38.40 -10.12 15.10
C ARG A 314 -38.93 -8.74 14.67
N CYS A 315 -40.21 -8.47 14.90
CA CYS A 315 -40.83 -7.19 14.55
C CYS A 315 -40.48 -6.05 15.52
N VAL A 316 -40.18 -6.34 16.79
CA VAL A 316 -39.91 -5.29 17.80
C VAL A 316 -38.42 -4.99 17.96
N CYS A 317 -37.52 -5.85 17.46
CA CYS A 317 -36.08 -5.78 17.74
C CYS A 317 -35.23 -4.96 16.76
N GLY A 318 -35.71 -4.62 15.55
CA GLY A 318 -34.84 -4.08 14.49
C GLY A 318 -34.26 -2.69 14.76
N SER A 319 -34.98 -1.80 15.45
CA SER A 319 -34.50 -0.45 15.74
C SER A 319 -34.54 -0.15 17.24
N ASN A 320 -35.60 -0.50 17.96
CA ASN A 320 -35.79 -0.12 19.35
C ASN A 320 -34.87 -0.84 20.35
N VAL A 321 -34.32 -2.01 19.98
CA VAL A 321 -33.36 -2.75 20.82
C VAL A 321 -31.92 -2.48 20.38
N LEU A 322 -31.68 -2.42 19.06
CA LEU A 322 -30.36 -2.13 18.49
C LEU A 322 -29.95 -0.68 18.72
N ILE A 323 -30.76 0.29 18.32
CA ILE A 323 -30.34 1.70 18.32
C ILE A 323 -29.83 2.16 19.69
N PRO A 324 -30.53 1.94 20.84
CA PRO A 324 -30.03 2.41 22.14
C PRO A 324 -28.74 1.72 22.59
N ASN A 325 -28.53 0.45 22.19
CA ASN A 325 -27.39 -0.35 22.62
C ASN A 325 -26.20 -0.26 21.67
N VAL A 326 -26.40 0.20 20.44
CA VAL A 326 -25.38 0.30 19.40
C VAL A 326 -24.94 1.75 19.19
N ILE A 327 -25.83 2.75 19.32
CA ILE A 327 -25.48 4.17 19.21
C ILE A 327 -24.32 4.54 20.12
N LYS A 328 -24.22 3.95 21.32
CA LYS A 328 -23.13 4.22 22.27
C LYS A 328 -21.73 3.81 21.78
N PHE A 329 -21.64 3.02 20.71
CA PHE A 329 -20.38 2.59 20.10
C PHE A 329 -20.07 3.33 18.80
N PHE A 330 -21.02 4.11 18.27
CA PHE A 330 -20.75 5.06 17.20
C PHE A 330 -20.37 6.38 17.86
N ASP A 331 -19.09 6.76 17.77
CA ASP A 331 -18.66 8.14 18.01
C ASP A 331 -19.27 9.02 16.92
N ILE A 332 -20.52 9.42 17.12
CA ILE A 332 -21.15 10.45 16.31
C ILE A 332 -20.59 11.77 16.85
N PRO A 333 -19.79 12.51 16.07
CA PRO A 333 -19.34 13.83 16.47
C PRO A 333 -20.58 14.66 16.78
N ARG A 334 -20.66 15.21 18.00
CA ARG A 334 -21.70 16.20 18.31
C ARG A 334 -21.32 17.47 17.58
N GLU A 335 -22.04 17.77 16.49
CA GLU A 335 -22.02 19.10 15.85
C GLU A 335 -22.52 20.18 16.81
#